data_AF-A0A4Y8KPY6-F1
#
_entry.id   AF-A0A4Y8KPY6-F1
#
_cell.length_a   1.000
_cell.length_b   1.000
_cell.length_c   1.000
_cell.angle_alpha   90.00
_cell.angle_beta   90.00
_cell.angle_gamma   90.00
#
_symmetry.space_group_name_H-M   'P 1'
#
loop_
_entity.id
_entity.type
_entity.pdbx_description
1 polymer ?
#
loop_
_entity_poly.entity_id
_entity_poly.type
_entity_poly.pdbx_seq_one_letter_code
_entity_poly.pdbx_strand_id
1 'polypeptide(L)'
;MTEAVRIITEQVRLRVRRDGVDLAADNALAEQYVRDEVRRYSERALGGSLPLLADEHQATREVVASLTGFGALQPFLDDPDIEEVWINGPARVFVARDGVPELTTLLLTERDVRDLVERMLQASGRRVDLSSPFVDASLPDGSRLHVVIPDAIRP
;
A
#
# COMPACT_ATOMS: atom_id res chain seq x y z
N MET A 1 -14.61 -0.94 0.06
CA MET A 1 -14.23 -1.09 1.49
C MET A 1 -15.45 -1.57 2.26
N THR A 2 -15.36 -2.72 2.92
CA THR A 2 -16.47 -3.26 3.73
C THR A 2 -16.64 -2.45 5.02
N GLU A 3 -17.81 -2.54 5.67
CA GLU A 3 -18.06 -1.87 6.95
C GLU A 3 -17.06 -2.32 8.03
N ALA A 4 -16.74 -3.61 8.05
CA ALA A 4 -15.74 -4.19 8.96
C ALA A 4 -14.36 -3.56 8.75
N VAL A 5 -13.89 -3.46 7.50
CA VAL A 5 -12.59 -2.83 7.18
C VAL A 5 -12.58 -1.37 7.63
N ARG A 6 -13.66 -0.61 7.42
CA ARG A 6 -13.76 0.78 7.88
C ARG A 6 -13.64 0.90 9.40
N ILE A 7 -14.33 0.02 10.15
CA ILE A 7 -14.28 0.01 11.62
C ILE A 7 -12.85 -0.28 12.09
N ILE A 8 -12.21 -1.29 11.51
CA ILE A 8 -10.85 -1.70 11.88
C ILE A 8 -9.86 -0.56 11.57
N THR A 9 -9.92 0.06 10.39
CA THR A 9 -9.10 1.23 10.03
C THR A 9 -9.20 2.34 11.07
N GLU A 10 -10.42 2.71 11.49
CA GLU A 10 -10.60 3.75 12.50
C GLU A 10 -10.05 3.34 13.88
N GLN A 11 -10.21 2.09 14.30
CA GLN A 11 -9.62 1.60 15.56
C GLN A 11 -8.09 1.65 15.52
N VAL A 12 -7.47 1.26 14.41
CA VAL A 12 -6.02 1.33 14.27
C VAL A 12 -5.56 2.79 14.28
N ARG A 13 -6.23 3.72 13.58
CA ARG A 13 -5.90 5.16 13.64
C ARG A 13 -5.93 5.70 15.07
N LEU A 14 -6.95 5.34 15.84
CA LEU A 14 -7.07 5.76 17.24
C LEU A 14 -5.92 5.19 18.10
N ARG A 15 -5.59 3.92 17.90
CA ARG A 15 -4.48 3.26 18.62
C ARG A 15 -3.13 3.90 18.27
N VAL A 16 -2.86 4.15 17.00
CA VAL A 16 -1.63 4.79 16.51
C VAL A 16 -1.46 6.20 17.08
N ARG A 17 -2.53 7.01 17.08
CA ARG A 17 -2.52 8.35 17.68
C ARG A 17 -2.25 8.31 19.18
N ARG A 18 -2.80 7.30 19.88
CA ARG A 18 -2.58 7.10 21.31
C ARG A 18 -1.13 6.68 21.60
N ASP A 19 -0.59 5.80 20.78
CA ASP A 19 0.74 5.21 20.98
C ASP A 19 1.86 6.11 20.42
N GLY A 20 1.52 7.18 19.67
CA GLY A 20 2.46 8.15 19.12
C GLY A 20 3.35 7.57 18.01
N VAL A 21 2.85 6.56 17.29
CA VAL A 21 3.61 5.79 16.30
C VAL A 21 3.39 6.37 14.91
N ASP A 22 4.44 6.38 14.08
CA ASP A 22 4.31 6.64 12.65
C ASP A 22 4.32 5.32 11.88
N LEU A 23 3.13 4.87 11.45
CA LEU A 23 2.98 3.65 10.65
C LEU A 23 3.39 3.83 9.19
N ALA A 24 3.49 5.06 8.68
CA ALA A 24 3.87 5.29 7.29
C ALA A 24 5.37 5.00 7.06
N ALA A 25 6.18 5.12 8.12
CA ALA A 25 7.62 4.87 8.09
C ALA A 25 8.00 3.40 8.33
N ASP A 26 7.14 2.60 8.98
CA ASP A 26 7.43 1.20 9.34
C ASP A 26 6.26 0.28 8.97
N ASN A 27 6.41 -0.39 7.83
CA ASN A 27 5.41 -1.32 7.30
C ASN A 27 5.25 -2.57 8.17
N ALA A 28 6.35 -3.10 8.73
CA ALA A 28 6.28 -4.27 9.58
C ALA A 28 5.49 -3.96 10.86
N LEU A 29 5.68 -2.75 11.39
CA LEU A 29 4.90 -2.24 12.52
C LEU A 29 3.43 -2.03 12.14
N ALA A 30 3.16 -1.44 10.97
CA ALA A 30 1.78 -1.27 10.49
C ALA A 30 1.05 -2.60 10.36
N GLU A 31 1.68 -3.60 9.73
CA GLU A 31 1.10 -4.93 9.59
C GLU A 31 0.85 -5.58 10.94
N GLN A 32 1.75 -5.42 11.91
CA GLN A 32 1.56 -5.91 13.28
C GLN A 32 0.36 -5.25 13.96
N TYR A 33 0.27 -3.92 13.92
CA TYR A 33 -0.84 -3.16 14.53
C TYR A 33 -2.18 -3.54 13.92
N VAL A 34 -2.25 -3.68 12.61
CA VAL A 34 -3.46 -4.06 11.90
C VAL A 34 -3.83 -5.50 12.20
N ARG A 35 -2.89 -6.45 12.17
CA ARG A 35 -3.16 -7.87 12.45
C ARG A 35 -3.71 -8.06 13.87
N ASP A 36 -3.15 -7.34 14.84
CA ASP A 36 -3.68 -7.33 16.22
C ASP A 36 -5.13 -6.83 16.27
N GLU A 37 -5.44 -5.75 15.55
CA GLU A 37 -6.77 -5.14 15.59
C GLU A 37 -7.81 -5.95 14.82
N VAL A 38 -7.42 -6.56 13.69
CA VAL A 38 -8.24 -7.53 12.95
C VAL A 38 -8.62 -8.70 13.85
N ARG A 39 -7.65 -9.26 14.59
CA ARG A 39 -7.93 -10.35 15.54
C ARG A 39 -8.91 -9.93 16.63
N ARG A 40 -8.71 -8.76 17.24
CA ARG A 40 -9.64 -8.20 18.26
C ARG A 40 -11.03 -7.97 17.69
N TYR A 41 -11.12 -7.48 16.46
CA TYR A 41 -12.39 -7.31 15.76
C TYR A 41 -13.09 -8.64 15.54
N SER A 42 -12.39 -9.67 15.05
CA SER A 42 -12.94 -11.02 14.86
C SER A 42 -13.47 -11.62 16.16
N GLU A 43 -12.72 -11.49 17.26
CA GLU A 43 -13.15 -11.94 18.59
C GLU A 43 -14.46 -11.26 19.04
N ARG A 44 -14.62 -9.96 18.75
CA ARG A 44 -15.85 -9.21 19.04
C ARG A 44 -17.01 -9.57 18.10
N ALA A 45 -16.72 -9.86 16.83
CA ALA A 45 -17.72 -10.25 15.83
C ALA A 45 -18.33 -11.62 16.14
N LEU A 46 -17.56 -12.55 16.71
CA LEU A 46 -18.07 -13.83 17.20
C LEU A 46 -19.11 -13.67 18.32
N GLY A 47 -19.08 -12.56 19.07
CA GLY A 47 -20.10 -12.20 20.06
C GLY A 47 -21.41 -11.69 19.45
N GLY A 48 -21.56 -11.66 18.12
CA GLY A 48 -22.78 -11.31 17.40
C GLY A 48 -23.07 -9.81 17.27
N SER A 49 -22.19 -8.95 17.78
CA SER A 49 -22.39 -7.49 17.78
C SER A 49 -21.77 -6.76 16.59
N LEU A 50 -20.98 -7.46 15.76
CA LEU A 50 -20.29 -6.88 14.60
C LEU A 50 -20.34 -7.83 13.40
N PRO A 51 -20.27 -7.32 12.16
CA PRO A 51 -20.16 -8.14 10.96
C PRO A 51 -18.92 -9.04 10.97
N LEU A 52 -19.05 -10.29 10.52
CA LEU A 52 -17.91 -11.20 10.35
C LEU A 52 -17.02 -10.79 9.17
N LEU A 53 -15.72 -11.03 9.31
CA LEU A 53 -14.78 -10.94 8.21
C LEU A 53 -14.85 -12.21 7.35
N ALA A 54 -14.96 -12.05 6.04
CA ALA A 54 -14.92 -13.18 5.11
C ALA A 54 -13.48 -13.74 4.95
N ASP A 55 -12.49 -12.85 4.96
CA ASP A 55 -11.06 -13.19 4.90
C ASP A 55 -10.26 -12.17 5.73
N GLU A 56 -9.69 -12.62 6.86
CA GLU A 56 -8.88 -11.79 7.74
C GLU A 56 -7.58 -11.32 7.07
N HIS A 57 -6.99 -12.13 6.20
CA HIS A 57 -5.78 -11.74 5.47
C HIS A 57 -6.10 -10.63 4.48
N GLN A 58 -7.22 -10.75 3.76
CA GLN A 58 -7.66 -9.68 2.87
C GLN A 58 -8.01 -8.40 3.64
N ALA A 59 -8.71 -8.51 4.77
CA ALA A 59 -9.05 -7.35 5.60
C ALA A 59 -7.79 -6.66 6.17
N THR A 60 -6.83 -7.44 6.68
CA THR A 60 -5.53 -6.93 7.13
C THR A 60 -4.85 -6.14 6.02
N ARG A 61 -4.81 -6.73 4.82
CA ARG A 61 -4.25 -6.10 3.64
C ARG A 61 -4.92 -4.76 3.34
N GLU A 62 -6.24 -4.73 3.17
CA GLU A 62 -7.00 -3.51 2.87
C GLU A 62 -6.79 -2.41 3.94
N VAL A 63 -6.77 -2.79 5.21
CA VAL A 63 -6.57 -1.84 6.31
C VAL A 63 -5.14 -1.28 6.29
N VAL A 64 -4.11 -2.12 6.10
CA VAL A 64 -2.72 -1.64 5.98
C VAL A 64 -2.60 -0.61 4.85
N ALA A 65 -3.08 -0.90 3.64
CA ALA A 65 -3.08 0.07 2.54
C ALA A 65 -3.81 1.38 2.87
N SER A 66 -4.86 1.34 3.69
CA SER A 66 -5.60 2.56 4.08
C SER A 66 -4.89 3.42 5.13
N LEU A 67 -3.92 2.85 5.84
CA LEU A 67 -3.21 3.46 6.98
C LEU A 67 -1.78 3.84 6.62
N THR A 68 -1.13 2.98 5.86
CA THR A 68 0.15 3.21 5.23
C THR A 68 -0.20 3.67 3.83
N GLY A 69 -0.19 4.97 3.56
CA GLY A 69 -0.23 5.45 2.18
C GLY A 69 0.94 4.89 1.37
N PHE A 70 1.30 5.52 0.27
CA PHE A 70 2.44 5.09 -0.54
C PHE A 70 3.79 5.50 0.06
N GLY A 71 3.84 5.70 1.39
CA GLY A 71 5.02 6.05 2.16
C GLY A 71 5.68 7.32 1.64
N ALA A 72 6.99 7.26 1.41
CA ALA A 72 7.77 8.36 0.87
C ALA A 72 7.38 8.78 -0.55
N LEU A 73 6.57 7.98 -1.26
CA LEU A 73 6.02 8.36 -2.56
C LEU A 73 4.76 9.23 -2.46
N GLN A 74 4.06 9.20 -1.33
CA GLN A 74 2.77 9.87 -1.15
C GLN A 74 2.79 11.36 -1.53
N PRO A 75 3.81 12.16 -1.15
CA PRO A 75 3.84 13.59 -1.51
C PRO A 75 3.85 13.83 -3.03
N PHE A 76 4.38 12.90 -3.81
CA PHE A 76 4.39 13.02 -5.27
C PHE A 76 3.06 12.63 -5.89
N LEU A 77 2.31 11.73 -5.26
CA LEU A 77 0.99 11.29 -5.72
C LEU A 77 -0.12 12.26 -5.34
N ASP A 78 0.06 12.99 -4.23
CA ASP A 78 -0.88 14.01 -3.77
C ASP A 78 -0.67 15.37 -4.47
N ASP A 79 0.42 15.54 -5.20
CA ASP A 79 0.75 16.77 -5.90
C ASP A 79 -0.01 16.86 -7.24
N PRO A 80 -0.96 17.79 -7.40
CA PRO A 80 -1.80 17.88 -8.59
C PRO A 80 -1.04 18.30 -9.85
N ASP A 81 0.16 18.86 -9.71
CA ASP A 81 1.00 19.25 -10.84
C ASP A 81 1.85 18.08 -11.36
N ILE A 82 1.85 16.92 -10.67
CA ILE A 82 2.53 15.70 -11.11
C ILE A 82 1.58 14.82 -11.92
N GLU A 83 1.98 14.52 -13.16
CA GLU A 83 1.20 13.73 -14.11
C GLU A 83 1.57 12.24 -14.08
N GLU A 84 2.86 11.95 -13.96
CA GLU A 84 3.41 10.59 -13.98
C GLU A 84 4.53 10.42 -12.95
N VAL A 85 4.66 9.20 -12.42
CA VAL A 85 5.74 8.80 -11.50
C VAL A 85 6.36 7.50 -11.99
N TRP A 86 7.68 7.49 -12.21
CA TRP A 86 8.42 6.32 -12.64
C TRP A 86 9.44 5.88 -11.60
N ILE A 87 9.45 4.58 -11.29
CA ILE A 87 10.45 3.96 -10.42
C ILE A 87 11.24 2.93 -11.23
N ASN A 88 12.38 3.36 -11.76
CA ASN A 88 13.27 2.50 -12.56
C ASN A 88 14.35 1.81 -11.70
N GLY A 89 14.32 2.04 -10.40
CA GLY A 89 15.21 1.45 -9.42
C GLY A 89 15.24 2.28 -8.14
N PRO A 90 15.92 1.79 -7.08
CA PRO A 90 15.82 2.38 -5.75
C PRO A 90 16.30 3.84 -5.68
N ALA A 91 17.27 4.23 -6.51
CA ALA A 91 17.79 5.60 -6.62
C ALA A 91 17.36 6.33 -7.91
N ARG A 92 16.39 5.78 -8.65
CA ARG A 92 15.95 6.28 -9.96
C ARG A 92 14.44 6.46 -9.98
N VAL A 93 13.99 7.43 -9.18
CA VAL A 93 12.59 7.84 -9.09
C VAL A 93 12.41 9.17 -9.81
N PHE A 94 11.55 9.19 -10.83
CA PHE A 94 11.26 10.35 -11.66
C PHE A 94 9.79 10.76 -11.51
N VAL A 95 9.52 12.04 -11.67
CA VAL A 95 8.17 12.60 -11.78
C VAL A 95 8.06 13.42 -13.05
N ALA A 96 6.88 13.49 -13.68
CA ALA A 96 6.60 14.42 -14.76
C ALA A 96 5.73 15.58 -14.27
N ARG A 97 6.12 16.80 -14.61
CA ARG A 97 5.32 18.02 -14.46
C ARG A 97 5.25 18.73 -15.80
N ASP A 98 4.06 19.12 -16.23
CA ASP A 98 3.84 19.75 -17.55
C ASP A 98 4.50 18.96 -18.70
N GLY A 99 4.46 17.63 -18.66
CA GLY A 99 5.13 16.74 -19.61
C GLY A 99 6.67 16.68 -19.54
N VAL A 100 7.31 17.34 -18.56
CA VAL A 100 8.77 17.36 -18.38
C VAL A 100 9.19 16.40 -17.26
N PRO A 101 10.03 15.38 -17.55
CA PRO A 101 10.49 14.44 -16.53
C PRO A 101 11.65 15.01 -15.70
N GLU A 102 11.58 14.85 -14.38
CA GLU A 102 12.55 15.31 -13.39
C GLU A 102 12.94 14.19 -12.43
N LEU A 103 14.25 14.06 -12.14
CA LEU A 103 14.73 13.12 -11.12
C LEU A 103 14.44 13.69 -9.73
N THR A 104 13.79 12.89 -8.89
CA THR A 104 13.52 13.26 -7.49
C THR A 104 14.72 13.02 -6.59
N THR A 105 14.70 13.61 -5.39
CA THR A 105 15.65 13.30 -4.32
C THR A 105 15.26 12.05 -3.52
N LEU A 106 14.19 11.34 -3.91
CA LEU A 106 13.72 10.17 -3.20
C LEU A 106 14.69 9.00 -3.42
N LEU A 107 15.19 8.45 -2.31
CA LEU A 107 15.98 7.23 -2.28
C LEU A 107 15.18 6.15 -1.58
N LEU A 108 15.02 5.03 -2.26
CA LEU A 108 14.37 3.82 -1.79
C LEU A 108 15.42 2.71 -1.66
N THR A 109 15.04 1.63 -1.01
CA THR A 109 15.71 0.32 -1.11
C THR A 109 14.93 -0.60 -2.06
N GLU A 110 15.52 -1.72 -2.49
CA GLU A 110 14.78 -2.72 -3.27
C GLU A 110 13.57 -3.26 -2.50
N ARG A 111 13.69 -3.37 -1.17
CA ARG A 111 12.59 -3.77 -0.30
C ARG A 111 11.49 -2.73 -0.31
N ASP A 112 11.81 -1.44 -0.21
CA ASP A 112 10.80 -0.38 -0.22
C ASP A 112 10.02 -0.37 -1.54
N VAL A 113 10.69 -0.58 -2.68
CA VAL A 113 10.04 -0.69 -3.98
C VAL A 113 9.09 -1.90 -4.04
N ARG A 114 9.54 -3.05 -3.54
CA ARG A 114 8.71 -4.27 -3.47
C ARG A 114 7.48 -4.05 -2.59
N ASP A 115 7.70 -3.56 -1.38
CA ASP A 115 6.64 -3.30 -0.39
C ASP A 115 5.64 -2.26 -0.94
N LEU A 116 6.12 -1.24 -1.64
CA LEU A 116 5.29 -0.25 -2.33
C LEU A 116 4.42 -0.88 -3.41
N VAL A 117 5.00 -1.67 -4.31
CA VAL A 117 4.28 -2.37 -5.37
C VAL A 117 3.22 -3.30 -4.79
N GLU A 118 3.55 -4.08 -3.77
CA GLU A 118 2.61 -4.97 -3.10
C GLU A 118 1.43 -4.20 -2.49
N ARG A 119 1.69 -3.07 -1.83
CA ARG A 119 0.64 -2.18 -1.29
C ARG A 119 -0.24 -1.60 -2.39
N MET A 120 0.35 -1.13 -3.49
CA MET A 120 -0.42 -0.55 -4.59
C MET A 120 -1.32 -1.58 -5.28
N LEU A 121 -0.88 -2.83 -5.42
CA LEU A 121 -1.67 -3.90 -6.01
C LEU A 121 -2.75 -4.47 -5.07
N GLN A 122 -2.59 -4.24 -3.77
CA GLN A 122 -3.43 -4.80 -2.71
C GLN A 122 -4.92 -4.51 -2.90
N ALA A 123 -5.28 -3.26 -3.20
CA ALA A 123 -6.66 -2.84 -3.39
C ALA A 123 -7.30 -3.44 -4.65
N SER A 124 -6.49 -3.76 -5.66
CA SER A 124 -6.95 -4.37 -6.92
C SER A 124 -7.07 -5.90 -6.84
N GLY A 125 -6.55 -6.52 -5.76
CA GLY A 125 -6.45 -7.96 -5.62
C GLY A 125 -5.45 -8.63 -6.58
N ARG A 126 -4.67 -7.84 -7.33
CA ARG A 126 -3.68 -8.33 -8.29
C ARG A 126 -2.35 -8.63 -7.61
N ARG A 127 -1.48 -9.38 -8.30
CA ARG A 127 -0.14 -9.74 -7.85
C ARG A 127 0.82 -9.70 -9.03
N VAL A 128 2.10 -9.53 -8.74
CA VAL A 128 3.21 -9.62 -9.69
C VAL A 128 4.30 -10.49 -9.09
N ASP A 129 4.78 -11.46 -9.85
CA ASP A 129 5.83 -12.39 -9.44
C ASP A 129 6.54 -12.93 -10.69
N LEU A 130 7.50 -13.83 -10.51
CA LEU A 130 8.28 -14.38 -11.64
C LEU A 130 7.43 -15.22 -12.61
N SER A 131 6.25 -15.70 -12.21
CA SER A 131 5.33 -16.41 -13.09
C SER A 131 4.40 -15.48 -13.87
N SER A 132 4.14 -14.29 -13.33
CA SER A 132 3.41 -13.20 -13.98
C SER A 132 4.20 -11.90 -13.82
N PRO A 133 5.22 -11.66 -14.68
CA PRO A 133 6.21 -10.61 -14.48
C PRO A 133 5.71 -9.21 -14.84
N PHE A 134 4.46 -9.06 -15.27
CA PHE A 134 3.85 -7.77 -15.53
C PHE A 134 2.43 -7.71 -14.97
N VAL A 135 2.01 -6.51 -14.55
CA VAL A 135 0.65 -6.26 -14.09
C VAL A 135 0.24 -4.81 -14.35
N ASP A 136 -0.98 -4.64 -14.82
CA ASP A 136 -1.68 -3.37 -14.87
C ASP A 136 -2.77 -3.33 -13.79
N ALA A 137 -2.90 -2.22 -13.08
CA ALA A 137 -3.92 -2.02 -12.05
C ALA A 137 -4.43 -0.57 -12.02
N SER A 138 -5.61 -0.39 -11.46
CA SER A 138 -6.11 0.93 -11.07
C SER A 138 -5.98 1.07 -9.56
N LEU A 139 -5.39 2.17 -9.11
CA LEU A 139 -5.28 2.50 -7.70
C LEU A 139 -6.60 3.10 -7.18
N PRO A 140 -6.82 3.15 -5.84
CA PRO A 140 -8.06 3.67 -5.26
C PRO A 140 -8.38 5.13 -5.59
N ASP A 141 -7.37 5.93 -5.91
CA ASP A 141 -7.50 7.33 -6.34
C ASP A 141 -7.86 7.49 -7.83
N GLY A 142 -7.92 6.38 -8.58
CA GLY A 142 -8.21 6.35 -10.01
C GLY A 142 -6.98 6.40 -10.91
N SER A 143 -5.79 6.59 -10.36
CA SER A 143 -4.53 6.53 -11.10
C SER A 143 -4.26 5.10 -11.61
N ARG A 144 -3.37 5.00 -12.60
CA ARG A 144 -3.00 3.72 -13.23
C ARG A 144 -1.61 3.32 -12.79
N LEU A 145 -1.48 2.06 -12.39
CA LEU A 145 -0.21 1.43 -12.06
C LEU A 145 0.15 0.40 -13.14
N HIS A 146 1.35 0.52 -13.67
CA HIS A 146 1.99 -0.49 -14.50
C HIS A 146 3.27 -0.96 -13.81
N VAL A 147 3.40 -2.27 -13.59
CA VAL A 147 4.60 -2.87 -12.99
C VAL A 147 5.14 -3.95 -13.90
N VAL A 148 6.46 -3.96 -14.07
CA VAL A 148 7.20 -4.99 -14.77
C VAL A 148 8.38 -5.43 -13.90
N ILE A 149 8.50 -6.74 -13.66
CA ILE A 149 9.70 -7.37 -13.14
C ILE A 149 10.58 -7.68 -14.36
N PRO A 150 11.73 -7.02 -14.53
CA PRO A 150 12.65 -7.34 -15.61
C PRO A 150 13.08 -8.80 -15.48
N ASP A 151 12.83 -9.58 -16.52
CA ASP A 151 13.18 -10.99 -16.55
C ASP A 151 14.71 -11.15 -16.52
N ALA A 152 15.22 -12.13 -15.79
CA ALA A 152 16.63 -12.53 -15.81
C ALA A 152 16.98 -13.35 -17.06
N ILE A 153 16.20 -13.22 -18.14
CA ILE A 153 16.44 -13.90 -19.41
C ILE A 153 17.26 -12.96 -20.30
N ARG A 154 18.58 -13.07 -20.20
CA ARG A 154 19.48 -12.95 -21.36
C ARG A 154 20.44 -14.15 -21.35
N PRO A 155 20.65 -14.81 -22.51
CA PRO A 155 21.43 -16.04 -22.65
C PRO A 155 22.92 -15.86 -22.34
#